data_AF-A0A2T5ISQ7-F1
#
_entry.id   AF-A0A2T5ISQ7-F1
#
_cell.length_a   1.000
_cell.length_b   1.000
_cell.length_c   1.000
_cell.angle_alpha   90.00
_cell.angle_beta   90.00
_cell.angle_gamma   90.00
#
_symmetry.space_group_name_H-M   'P 1'
#
loop_
_entity.id
_entity.type
_entity.pdbx_description
1 polymer ?
#
loop_
_entity_poly.entity_id
_entity_poly.type
_entity_poly.pdbx_seq_one_letter_code
_entity_poly.pdbx_strand_id
1 'polypeptide(L)'
;MARVVVRYIPKTEERTRLVKIMGKRLREAREIAGFNQSEAARRLGYTNSSKLAKIEAGSDTNSIPLWLIIRAARLYHVSIDFLFGESSDWEMSAQAISERETQKWLFEQWEQSRMADMNSVRKLQDRINAVTEFMKYFFESAVDLDIAMKRFIELNPEFNELRGSNTLLSRVNRIAELTSKSRTKLEIYAELANGINRFKIDSKPQPRLFSD
;
A
#
# COMPACT_ATOMS: atom_id res chain seq x y z
N MET A 1 26.86 -40.65 1.54
CA MET A 1 25.42 -40.85 1.26
C MET A 1 25.28 -41.90 0.17
N ALA A 2 24.60 -43.01 0.44
CA ALA A 2 24.45 -44.11 -0.51
C ALA A 2 23.63 -43.67 -1.73
N ARG A 3 24.18 -43.80 -2.95
CA ARG A 3 23.42 -43.64 -4.19
C ARG A 3 22.35 -44.73 -4.22
N VAL A 4 21.07 -44.33 -4.12
CA VAL A 4 19.95 -45.22 -4.44
C VAL A 4 20.03 -45.49 -5.94
N VAL A 5 20.68 -46.59 -6.32
CA VAL A 5 20.66 -47.06 -7.70
C VAL A 5 19.33 -47.78 -7.89
N VAL A 6 18.35 -47.08 -8.45
CA VAL A 6 17.08 -47.69 -8.86
C VAL A 6 17.38 -48.68 -9.98
N ARG A 7 17.43 -49.98 -9.67
CA ARG A 7 17.76 -51.08 -10.61
C ARG A 7 16.54 -51.63 -11.35
N TYR A 8 15.39 -50.98 -11.25
CA TYR A 8 14.12 -51.54 -11.70
C TYR A 8 13.38 -50.56 -12.61
N ILE A 9 12.99 -51.04 -13.78
CA ILE A 9 12.12 -50.31 -14.71
C ILE A 9 10.68 -50.45 -14.19
N PRO A 10 9.95 -49.35 -13.96
CA PRO A 10 8.60 -49.39 -13.40
C PRO A 10 7.67 -50.34 -14.17
N LYS A 11 6.85 -51.09 -13.43
CA LYS A 11 5.83 -51.99 -14.00
C LYS A 11 4.77 -51.18 -14.75
N THR A 12 4.03 -51.83 -15.66
CA THR A 12 2.97 -51.17 -16.44
C THR A 12 1.96 -50.45 -15.55
N GLU A 13 1.57 -51.03 -14.41
CA GLU A 13 0.64 -50.43 -13.45
C GLU A 13 1.17 -49.13 -12.83
N GLU A 14 2.44 -49.09 -12.45
CA GLU A 14 3.10 -47.90 -11.88
C GLU A 14 3.19 -46.79 -12.93
N ARG A 15 3.54 -47.13 -14.18
CA ARG A 15 3.55 -46.17 -15.29
C ARG A 15 2.16 -45.58 -15.54
N THR A 16 1.12 -46.40 -15.52
CA THR A 16 -0.27 -45.93 -15.66
C THR A 16 -0.67 -45.02 -14.49
N ARG A 17 -0.24 -45.33 -13.26
CA ARG A 17 -0.50 -44.47 -12.09
C ARG A 17 0.17 -43.11 -12.24
N LEU A 18 1.43 -43.06 -12.67
CA LEU A 18 2.18 -41.83 -12.90
C LEU A 18 1.50 -40.96 -13.97
N VAL A 19 1.10 -41.56 -15.10
CA VAL A 19 0.40 -40.85 -16.18
C VAL A 19 -0.92 -40.24 -15.68
N LYS A 20 -1.67 -40.94 -14.81
CA LYS A 20 -2.90 -40.40 -14.22
C LYS A 20 -2.64 -39.20 -13.30
N ILE A 21 -1.59 -39.27 -12.47
CA ILE A 21 -1.20 -38.15 -11.58
C ILE A 21 -0.81 -36.93 -12.42
N MET A 22 0.07 -37.12 -13.40
CA MET A 22 0.52 -36.05 -14.28
C MET A 22 -0.63 -35.44 -15.09
N GLY A 23 -1.53 -36.26 -15.63
CA GLY A 23 -2.72 -35.79 -16.34
C GLY A 23 -3.62 -34.91 -15.47
N LYS A 24 -3.84 -35.33 -14.22
CA LYS A 24 -4.60 -34.53 -13.24
C LYS A 24 -3.92 -33.20 -12.93
N ARG A 25 -2.60 -33.20 -12.68
CA ARG A 25 -1.83 -31.98 -12.40
C ARG A 25 -1.78 -31.01 -13.57
N LEU A 26 -1.67 -31.52 -14.80
CA LEU A 26 -1.77 -30.69 -16.01
C LEU A 26 -3.13 -29.99 -16.12
N ARG A 27 -4.21 -30.71 -15.81
CA ARG A 27 -5.56 -30.14 -15.77
C ARG A 27 -5.69 -29.06 -14.70
N GLU A 28 -5.24 -29.34 -13.47
CA GLU A 28 -5.26 -28.38 -12.37
C GLU A 28 -4.47 -27.11 -12.73
N ALA A 29 -3.25 -27.25 -13.26
CA ALA A 29 -2.43 -26.12 -13.70
C ALA A 29 -3.15 -25.29 -14.78
N ARG A 30 -3.77 -25.95 -15.76
CA ARG A 30 -4.54 -25.27 -16.82
C ARG A 30 -5.70 -24.45 -16.25
N GLU A 31 -6.44 -25.03 -15.31
CA GLU A 31 -7.60 -24.39 -14.68
C GLU A 31 -7.18 -23.21 -13.79
N ILE A 32 -6.10 -23.35 -13.02
CA ILE A 32 -5.49 -22.25 -12.22
C ILE A 32 -5.06 -21.10 -13.14
N ALA A 33 -4.46 -21.41 -14.28
CA ALA A 33 -4.06 -20.43 -15.27
C ALA A 33 -5.24 -19.85 -16.09
N GLY A 34 -6.48 -20.26 -15.82
CA GLY A 34 -7.69 -19.69 -16.42
C GLY A 34 -7.96 -20.12 -17.87
N PHE A 35 -7.29 -21.15 -18.38
CA PHE A 35 -7.45 -21.59 -19.76
C PHE A 35 -8.54 -22.65 -19.93
N ASN A 36 -9.40 -22.47 -20.94
CA ASN A 36 -10.22 -23.58 -21.42
C ASN A 36 -9.36 -24.59 -22.22
N GLN A 37 -9.83 -25.83 -22.33
CA GLN A 37 -9.02 -26.93 -22.90
C GLN A 37 -8.66 -26.73 -24.39
N SER A 38 -9.58 -26.16 -25.19
CA SER A 38 -9.33 -25.90 -26.62
C SER A 38 -8.30 -24.79 -26.83
N GLU A 39 -8.38 -23.73 -26.03
CA GLU A 39 -7.42 -22.63 -26.05
C GLU A 39 -6.03 -23.09 -25.62
N ALA A 40 -5.96 -23.85 -24.52
CA ALA A 40 -4.71 -24.42 -24.05
C ALA A 40 -4.07 -25.33 -25.12
N ALA A 41 -4.85 -26.22 -25.74
CA ALA A 41 -4.34 -27.14 -26.77
C ALA A 41 -3.73 -26.37 -27.95
N ARG A 42 -4.41 -25.33 -28.44
CA ARG A 42 -3.90 -24.47 -29.52
C ARG A 42 -2.60 -23.77 -29.12
N ARG A 43 -2.54 -23.19 -27.91
CA ARG A 43 -1.35 -22.49 -27.39
C ARG A 43 -0.16 -23.44 -27.17
N LEU A 44 -0.42 -24.70 -26.84
CA LEU A 44 0.61 -25.74 -26.68
C LEU A 44 1.13 -26.29 -28.02
N GLY A 45 0.41 -26.03 -29.12
CA GLY A 45 0.79 -26.43 -30.48
C GLY A 45 0.03 -27.65 -31.02
N TYR A 46 -1.10 -28.01 -30.42
CA TYR A 46 -2.00 -29.02 -30.98
C TYR A 46 -3.03 -28.39 -31.92
N THR A 47 -3.43 -29.15 -32.94
CA THR A 47 -4.49 -28.75 -33.89
C THR A 47 -5.87 -28.73 -33.23
N ASN A 48 -6.13 -29.62 -32.27
CA ASN A 48 -7.41 -29.73 -31.56
C ASN A 48 -7.21 -30.15 -30.09
N SER A 49 -8.28 -30.06 -29.29
CA SER A 49 -8.29 -30.40 -27.86
C SER A 49 -8.23 -31.89 -27.57
N SER A 50 -8.55 -32.76 -28.54
CA SER A 50 -8.71 -34.21 -28.33
C SER A 50 -7.46 -34.88 -27.74
N LYS A 51 -6.26 -34.45 -28.16
CA LYS A 51 -5.01 -35.01 -27.63
C LYS A 51 -4.75 -34.55 -26.20
N LEU A 52 -4.93 -33.26 -25.93
CA LEU A 52 -4.79 -32.69 -24.58
C LEU A 52 -5.82 -33.32 -23.61
N ALA A 53 -7.06 -33.53 -24.05
CA ALA A 53 -8.12 -34.16 -23.27
C ALA A 53 -7.75 -35.60 -22.82
N LYS A 54 -7.18 -36.40 -23.73
CA LYS A 54 -6.74 -37.77 -23.42
C LYS A 54 -5.56 -37.78 -22.43
N ILE A 55 -4.67 -36.80 -22.53
CA ILE A 55 -3.53 -36.62 -21.62
C ILE A 55 -4.02 -36.23 -20.23
N GLU A 56 -4.91 -35.24 -20.13
CA GLU A 56 -5.50 -34.79 -18.86
C GLU A 56 -6.32 -35.89 -18.17
N ALA A 57 -6.99 -36.74 -18.95
CA ALA A 57 -7.73 -37.90 -18.44
C ALA A 57 -6.83 -39.07 -18.00
N GLY A 58 -5.53 -39.06 -18.35
CA GLY A 58 -4.62 -40.16 -18.11
C GLY A 58 -4.96 -41.43 -18.90
N SER A 59 -5.74 -41.30 -19.98
CA SER A 59 -6.19 -42.41 -20.83
C SER A 59 -5.19 -42.76 -21.93
N ASP A 60 -4.29 -41.83 -22.25
CA ASP A 60 -3.18 -42.09 -23.17
C ASP A 60 -2.04 -42.78 -22.43
N THR A 61 -1.96 -44.10 -22.55
CA THR A 61 -0.93 -44.91 -21.86
C THR A 61 0.46 -44.76 -22.52
N ASN A 62 0.51 -44.21 -23.74
CA ASN A 62 1.75 -43.86 -24.41
C ASN A 62 2.23 -42.50 -23.90
N SER A 63 2.91 -42.52 -22.75
CA SER A 63 3.81 -41.49 -22.19
C SER A 63 3.58 -40.04 -22.64
N ILE A 64 3.22 -39.18 -21.69
CA ILE A 64 3.09 -37.73 -21.90
C ILE A 64 4.40 -37.17 -22.48
N PRO A 65 4.38 -36.47 -23.63
CA PRO A 65 5.61 -35.99 -24.25
C PRO A 65 6.35 -34.97 -23.37
N LEU A 66 7.67 -35.10 -23.23
CA LEU A 66 8.48 -34.16 -22.42
C LEU A 66 8.39 -32.71 -22.92
N TRP A 67 8.31 -32.50 -24.23
CA TRP A 67 8.15 -31.17 -24.81
C TRP A 67 6.85 -30.49 -24.33
N LEU A 68 5.80 -31.28 -24.07
CA LEU A 68 4.52 -30.77 -23.59
C LEU A 68 4.68 -30.27 -22.16
N ILE A 69 5.37 -31.01 -21.29
CA ILE A 69 5.59 -30.62 -19.90
C ILE A 69 6.32 -29.28 -19.80
N ILE A 70 7.38 -29.10 -20.60
CA ILE A 70 8.16 -27.85 -20.61
C ILE A 70 7.29 -26.67 -21.09
N ARG A 71 6.48 -26.88 -22.13
CA ARG A 71 5.58 -25.84 -22.64
C ARG A 71 4.43 -25.53 -21.69
N ALA A 72 3.85 -26.55 -21.08
CA ALA A 72 2.77 -26.42 -20.10
C ALA A 72 3.24 -25.69 -18.85
N ALA A 73 4.42 -26.02 -18.31
CA ALA A 73 5.01 -25.30 -17.18
C ALA A 73 5.13 -23.79 -17.47
N ARG A 74 5.61 -23.43 -18.66
CA ARG A 74 5.73 -22.03 -19.09
C ARG A 74 4.39 -21.36 -19.36
N LEU A 75 3.47 -22.06 -20.02
CA LEU A 75 2.17 -21.51 -20.41
C LEU A 75 1.24 -21.33 -19.20
N TYR A 76 1.29 -22.26 -18.25
CA TYR A 76 0.45 -22.23 -17.05
C TYR A 76 1.13 -21.56 -15.86
N HIS A 77 2.38 -21.11 -16.01
CA HIS A 77 3.18 -20.50 -14.95
C HIS A 77 3.30 -21.38 -13.69
N VAL A 78 3.53 -22.69 -13.89
CA VAL A 78 3.71 -23.66 -12.80
C VAL A 78 5.06 -24.35 -12.83
N SER A 79 5.51 -24.87 -11.69
CA SER A 79 6.73 -25.68 -11.62
C SER A 79 6.59 -27.03 -12.34
N ILE A 80 7.70 -27.54 -12.86
CA ILE A 80 7.75 -28.88 -13.46
C ILE A 80 7.46 -29.96 -12.41
N ASP A 81 7.95 -29.77 -11.18
CA ASP A 81 7.75 -30.68 -10.06
C ASP A 81 6.27 -30.81 -9.68
N PHE A 82 5.50 -29.72 -9.77
CA PHE A 82 4.04 -29.75 -9.63
C PHE A 82 3.38 -30.60 -10.72
N LEU A 83 3.81 -30.45 -11.98
CA LEU A 83 3.26 -31.23 -13.11
C LEU A 83 3.59 -32.72 -13.01
N PHE A 84 4.74 -33.09 -12.45
CA PHE A 84 5.08 -34.48 -12.15
C PHE A 84 4.36 -35.03 -10.91
N GLY A 85 3.79 -34.15 -10.08
CA GLY A 85 3.09 -34.52 -8.84
C GLY A 85 4.01 -34.75 -7.65
N GLU A 86 5.28 -34.34 -7.74
CA GLU A 86 6.27 -34.39 -6.64
C GLU A 86 6.03 -33.26 -5.63
N SER A 87 5.54 -32.10 -6.10
CA SER A 87 5.15 -30.98 -5.25
C SER A 87 3.62 -30.83 -5.18
N SER A 88 3.10 -30.48 -4.01
CA SER A 88 1.71 -30.00 -3.86
C SER A 88 1.55 -28.54 -4.22
N ASP A 89 2.65 -27.78 -4.24
CA ASP A 89 2.69 -26.35 -4.53
C ASP A 89 2.96 -26.10 -6.01
N TRP A 90 2.13 -25.25 -6.64
CA TRP A 90 2.12 -24.99 -8.07
C TRP A 90 3.01 -23.80 -8.47
N GLU A 91 3.47 -22.98 -7.52
CA GLU A 91 4.31 -21.81 -7.82
C GLU A 91 5.71 -22.18 -8.36
N MET A 92 6.24 -21.36 -9.27
CA MET A 92 7.55 -21.57 -9.87
C MET A 92 8.70 -21.20 -8.91
N SER A 93 9.31 -22.22 -8.29
CA SER A 93 10.64 -22.23 -7.62
C SER A 93 10.76 -21.61 -6.22
N ALA A 94 11.79 -22.03 -5.47
CA ALA A 94 12.19 -21.49 -4.15
C ALA A 94 12.37 -19.96 -4.12
N GLN A 95 12.56 -19.35 -5.28
CA GLN A 95 12.64 -17.90 -5.44
C GLN A 95 11.27 -17.22 -5.20
N ALA A 96 10.15 -17.82 -5.60
CA ALA A 96 8.81 -17.28 -5.33
C ALA A 96 8.48 -17.28 -3.83
N ILE A 97 8.91 -18.33 -3.11
CA ILE A 97 8.81 -18.40 -1.65
C ILE A 97 9.65 -17.28 -1.01
N SER A 98 10.89 -17.09 -1.47
CA SER A 98 11.77 -16.01 -1.00
C SER A 98 11.21 -14.62 -1.31
N GLU A 99 10.62 -14.42 -2.49
CA GLU A 99 10.00 -13.17 -2.90
C GLU A 99 8.79 -12.85 -2.03
N ARG A 100 7.96 -13.85 -1.68
CA ARG A 100 6.82 -13.67 -0.78
C ARG A 100 7.25 -13.32 0.65
N GLU A 101 8.24 -14.01 1.20
CA GLU A 101 8.77 -13.69 2.53
C GLU A 101 9.41 -12.30 2.54
N THR A 102 10.12 -11.92 1.46
CA THR A 102 10.68 -10.58 1.30
C THR A 102 9.56 -9.53 1.19
N GLN A 103 8.51 -9.79 0.43
CA GLN A 103 7.34 -8.89 0.30
C GLN A 103 6.61 -8.73 1.63
N LYS A 104 6.42 -9.82 2.38
CA LYS A 104 5.81 -9.79 3.71
C LYS A 104 6.66 -8.95 4.67
N TRP A 105 7.97 -9.18 4.70
CA TRP A 105 8.88 -8.39 5.52
C TRP A 105 8.89 -6.91 5.13
N LEU A 106 8.93 -6.59 3.83
CA LEU A 106 8.86 -5.21 3.33
C LEU A 106 7.55 -4.53 3.74
N PHE A 107 6.43 -5.24 3.66
CA PHE A 107 5.14 -4.73 4.09
C PHE A 107 5.10 -4.44 5.60
N GLU A 108 5.60 -5.37 6.42
CA GLU A 108 5.70 -5.19 7.87
C GLU A 108 6.60 -4.00 8.24
N GLN A 109 7.76 -3.85 7.58
CA GLN A 109 8.67 -2.72 7.80
C GLN A 109 8.05 -1.39 7.36
N TRP A 110 7.39 -1.35 6.21
CA TRP A 110 6.68 -0.14 5.76
C TRP A 110 5.53 0.24 6.66
N GLU A 111 4.80 -0.73 7.21
CA GLU A 111 3.74 -0.46 8.19
C GLU A 111 4.32 0.16 9.46
N GLN A 112 5.43 -0.38 9.95
CA GLN A 112 6.13 0.17 11.12
C GLN A 112 6.62 1.60 10.87
N SER A 113 7.24 1.87 9.72
CA SER A 113 7.66 3.22 9.34
C SER A 113 6.46 4.18 9.23
N ARG A 114 5.39 3.75 8.55
CA ARG A 114 4.17 4.56 8.39
C ARG A 114 3.56 4.90 9.75
N MET A 115 3.56 3.98 10.70
CA MET A 115 3.06 4.21 12.06
C MET A 115 3.94 5.21 12.83
N ALA A 116 5.27 5.15 12.65
CA ALA A 116 6.19 6.13 13.23
C ALA A 116 5.99 7.53 12.63
N ASP A 117 5.83 7.61 11.31
CA ASP A 117 5.58 8.85 10.57
C ASP A 117 4.23 9.46 11.00
N MET A 118 3.18 8.65 11.08
CA MET A 118 1.85 9.09 11.50
C MET A 118 1.86 9.63 12.95
N ASN A 119 2.63 9.01 13.84
CA ASN A 119 2.82 9.53 15.19
C ASN A 119 3.56 10.88 15.20
N SER A 120 4.50 11.09 14.29
CA SER A 120 5.21 12.36 14.15
C SER A 120 4.30 13.47 13.62
N VAL A 121 3.47 13.16 12.61
CA VAL A 121 2.44 14.06 12.09
C VAL A 121 1.43 14.44 13.18
N ARG A 122 0.96 13.47 13.97
CA ARG A 122 0.04 13.74 15.10
C ARG A 122 0.65 14.70 16.12
N LYS A 123 1.90 14.47 16.53
CA LYS A 123 2.61 15.38 17.46
C LYS A 123 2.74 16.80 16.91
N LEU A 124 2.96 16.95 15.60
CA LEU A 124 2.98 18.26 14.95
C LEU A 124 1.60 18.91 14.98
N GLN A 125 0.54 18.16 14.68
CA GLN A 125 -0.83 18.64 14.75
C GLN A 125 -1.20 19.11 16.17
N ASP A 126 -0.84 18.34 17.20
CA ASP A 126 -1.09 18.70 18.60
C ASP A 126 -0.40 20.01 18.98
N ARG A 127 0.84 20.22 18.53
CA ARG A 127 1.58 21.48 18.72
C ARG A 127 0.93 22.65 18.00
N ILE A 128 0.49 22.45 16.75
CA ILE A 128 -0.21 23.48 15.97
C ILE A 128 -1.52 23.87 16.67
N ASN A 129 -2.28 22.89 17.15
CA ASN A 129 -3.53 23.14 17.88
C ASN A 129 -3.26 23.98 19.14
N ALA A 130 -2.26 23.60 19.95
CA ALA A 130 -1.90 24.33 21.16
C ALA A 130 -1.47 25.79 20.88
N VAL A 131 -0.66 26.01 19.83
CA VAL A 131 -0.25 27.35 19.41
C VAL A 131 -1.45 28.17 18.92
N THR A 132 -2.35 27.55 18.17
CA THR A 132 -3.55 28.21 17.65
C THR A 132 -4.49 28.64 18.78
N GLU A 133 -4.66 27.79 19.79
CA GLU A 133 -5.46 28.09 20.99
C GLU A 133 -4.83 29.22 21.81
N PHE A 134 -3.52 29.17 22.05
CA PHE A 134 -2.80 30.25 22.74
C PHE A 134 -2.94 31.59 21.99
N MET A 135 -2.84 31.58 20.67
CA MET A 135 -2.98 32.80 19.86
C MET A 135 -4.39 33.40 19.95
N LYS A 136 -5.45 32.58 20.09
CA LYS A 136 -6.81 33.09 20.33
C LYS A 136 -6.90 33.88 21.63
N TYR A 137 -6.43 33.29 22.74
CA TYR A 137 -6.41 33.96 24.04
C TYR A 137 -5.54 35.23 24.04
N PHE A 138 -4.41 35.20 23.34
CA PHE A 138 -3.55 36.37 23.18
C PHE A 138 -4.27 37.51 22.45
N PHE A 139 -5.01 37.20 21.38
CA PHE A 139 -5.76 38.22 20.63
C PHE A 139 -6.92 38.78 21.43
N GLU A 140 -7.67 37.96 22.16
CA GLU A 140 -8.72 38.42 23.08
C GLU A 140 -8.14 39.38 24.12
N SER A 141 -7.04 38.99 24.76
CA SER A 141 -6.35 39.83 25.76
C SER A 141 -5.84 41.16 25.19
N ALA A 142 -5.35 41.16 23.94
CA ALA A 142 -4.87 42.37 23.27
C ALA A 142 -6.01 43.33 22.91
N VAL A 143 -7.18 42.79 22.52
CA VAL A 143 -8.40 43.59 22.29
C VAL A 143 -8.89 44.20 23.59
N ASP A 144 -8.94 43.42 24.68
CA ASP A 144 -9.34 43.91 26.00
C ASP A 144 -8.40 45.03 26.49
N LEU A 145 -7.09 44.90 26.25
CA LEU A 145 -6.11 45.95 26.57
C LEU A 145 -6.38 47.24 25.81
N ASP A 146 -6.70 47.17 24.51
CA ASP A 146 -7.00 48.35 23.70
C ASP A 146 -8.31 49.04 24.17
N ILE A 147 -9.34 48.26 24.49
CA ILE A 147 -10.60 48.76 25.06
C ILE A 147 -10.35 49.43 26.42
N ALA A 148 -9.62 48.77 27.31
CA ALA A 148 -9.29 49.31 28.62
C ALA A 148 -8.45 50.59 28.52
N MET A 149 -7.50 50.64 27.60
CA MET A 149 -6.68 51.82 27.36
C MET A 149 -7.50 53.00 26.83
N LYS A 150 -8.40 52.78 25.87
CA LYS A 150 -9.33 53.81 25.37
C LYS A 150 -10.20 54.35 26.50
N ARG A 151 -10.77 53.46 27.32
CA ARG A 151 -11.59 53.85 28.47
C ARG A 151 -10.81 54.64 29.51
N PHE A 152 -9.55 54.28 29.75
CA PHE A 152 -8.67 55.00 30.67
C PHE A 152 -8.40 56.43 30.20
N ILE A 153 -8.20 56.64 28.89
CA ILE A 153 -8.01 57.96 28.29
C ILE A 153 -9.29 58.80 28.38
N GLU A 154 -10.47 58.21 28.11
CA GLU A 154 -11.76 58.89 28.26
C GLU A 154 -11.99 59.41 29.68
N LEU A 155 -11.64 58.61 30.69
CA LEU A 155 -11.81 58.96 32.10
C LEU A 155 -10.75 59.95 32.60
N ASN A 156 -9.63 60.10 31.89
CA ASN A 156 -8.52 60.98 32.27
C ASN A 156 -8.12 61.86 31.07
N PRO A 157 -8.82 62.98 30.80
CA PRO A 157 -8.53 63.85 29.66
C PRO A 157 -7.11 64.43 29.67
N GLU A 158 -6.54 64.66 30.86
CA GLU A 158 -5.16 65.13 31.05
C GLU A 158 -4.10 64.07 30.73
N PHE A 159 -4.50 62.83 30.46
CA PHE A 159 -3.58 61.74 30.17
C PHE A 159 -2.60 62.09 29.04
N ASN A 160 -3.07 62.79 28.01
CA ASN A 160 -2.22 63.18 26.87
C ASN A 160 -1.09 64.15 27.25
N GLU A 161 -1.21 64.86 28.37
CA GLU A 161 -0.21 65.80 28.86
C GLU A 161 0.77 65.18 29.86
N LEU A 162 0.46 63.98 30.38
CA LEU A 162 1.33 63.29 31.33
C LEU A 162 2.62 62.81 30.64
N ARG A 163 3.73 62.92 31.39
CA ARG A 163 5.03 62.37 30.96
C ARG A 163 4.96 60.86 30.84
N GLY A 164 5.35 60.34 29.67
CA GLY A 164 5.35 58.90 29.38
C GLY A 164 4.08 58.37 28.71
N SER A 165 3.02 59.17 28.60
CA SER A 165 1.76 58.78 27.95
C SER A 165 1.94 58.43 26.47
N ASN A 166 2.70 59.23 25.73
CA ASN A 166 3.04 58.93 24.33
C ASN A 166 3.81 57.62 24.18
N THR A 167 4.70 57.29 25.13
CA THR A 167 5.43 56.02 25.12
C THR A 167 4.48 54.85 25.39
N LEU A 168 3.57 54.97 26.35
CA LEU A 168 2.58 53.95 26.65
C LEU A 168 1.63 53.71 25.45
N LEU A 169 1.07 54.77 24.88
CA LEU A 169 0.23 54.73 23.69
C LEU A 169 0.94 54.07 22.51
N SER A 170 2.20 54.44 22.24
CA SER A 170 2.97 53.83 21.15
C SER A 170 3.16 52.32 21.31
N ARG A 171 3.32 51.82 22.55
CA ARG A 171 3.49 50.39 22.83
C ARG A 171 2.18 49.63 22.71
N VAL A 172 1.08 50.20 23.20
CA VAL A 172 -0.27 49.64 23.04
C VAL A 172 -0.64 49.57 21.55
N ASN A 173 -0.44 50.66 20.80
CA ASN A 173 -0.70 50.70 19.36
C ASN A 173 0.16 49.68 18.60
N ARG A 174 1.42 49.49 18.99
CA ARG A 174 2.30 48.47 18.40
C ARG A 174 1.79 47.04 18.67
N ILE A 175 1.28 46.76 19.86
CA ILE A 175 0.67 45.46 20.19
C ILE A 175 -0.59 45.23 19.36
N ALA A 176 -1.45 46.25 19.22
CA ALA A 176 -2.65 46.18 18.40
C ALA A 176 -2.33 45.91 16.92
N GLU A 177 -1.33 46.61 16.36
CA GLU A 177 -0.89 46.43 14.97
C GLU A 177 -0.32 45.02 14.72
N LEU A 178 0.56 44.53 15.62
CA LEU A 178 1.12 43.18 15.52
C LEU A 178 0.04 42.10 15.65
N THR A 179 -0.93 42.31 16.52
CA THR A 179 -2.08 41.42 16.71
C THR A 179 -2.93 41.33 15.45
N SER A 180 -3.26 42.47 14.84
CA SER A 180 -4.01 42.52 13.57
C SER A 180 -3.29 41.77 12.45
N LYS A 181 -1.98 42.02 12.27
CA LYS A 181 -1.15 41.32 11.27
C LYS A 181 -1.09 39.81 11.50
N SER A 182 -0.94 39.37 12.75
CA SER A 182 -0.89 37.94 13.08
C SER A 182 -2.25 37.25 12.89
N ARG A 183 -3.36 37.95 13.17
CA ARG A 183 -4.72 37.42 12.96
C ARG A 183 -5.02 37.15 11.49
N THR A 184 -4.71 38.10 10.59
CA THR A 184 -4.90 37.91 9.14
C THR A 184 -4.11 36.71 8.62
N LYS A 185 -2.87 36.52 9.09
CA LYS A 185 -2.07 35.34 8.68
C LYS A 185 -2.69 34.03 9.14
N LEU A 186 -3.19 33.96 10.38
CA LEU A 186 -3.89 32.77 10.88
C LEU A 186 -5.15 32.43 10.09
N GLU A 187 -5.94 33.43 9.72
CA GLU A 187 -7.15 33.24 8.90
C GLU A 187 -6.80 32.67 7.52
N ILE A 188 -5.75 33.19 6.86
CA ILE A 188 -5.24 32.65 5.59
C ILE A 188 -4.81 31.19 5.72
N TYR A 189 -4.07 30.84 6.78
CA TYR A 189 -3.65 29.45 7.00
C TYR A 189 -4.82 28.53 7.34
N ALA A 190 -5.83 29.00 8.06
CA ALA A 190 -7.05 28.26 8.34
C ALA A 190 -7.88 27.99 7.07
N GLU A 191 -7.98 28.97 6.17
CA GLU A 191 -8.63 28.81 4.87
C GLU A 191 -7.89 27.82 3.96
N LEU A 192 -6.56 27.88 3.91
CA LEU A 192 -5.74 26.92 3.17
C LEU A 192 -5.90 25.50 3.73
N ALA A 193 -5.94 25.33 5.06
CA ALA A 193 -6.19 24.04 5.71
C ALA A 193 -7.59 23.49 5.38
N ASN A 194 -8.62 24.35 5.35
CA ASN A 194 -9.97 23.97 4.93
C ASN A 194 -10.07 23.66 3.43
N GLY A 195 -9.26 24.32 2.59
CA GLY A 195 -9.10 24.02 1.17
C GLY A 195 -8.45 22.66 0.93
N ILE A 196 -7.47 22.27 1.75
CA ILE A 196 -6.84 20.95 1.71
C ILE A 196 -7.82 19.83 2.08
N ASN A 197 -8.77 20.09 3.00
CA ASN A 197 -9.86 19.16 3.33
C ASN A 197 -10.82 18.85 2.16
N ARG A 198 -10.75 19.57 1.03
CA ARG A 198 -11.49 19.23 -0.20
C ARG A 198 -10.84 18.08 -0.98
N PHE A 199 -9.55 17.83 -0.79
CA PHE A 199 -8.91 16.61 -1.26
C PHE A 199 -9.29 15.50 -0.30
N LYS A 200 -10.44 14.84 -0.55
CA LYS A 200 -10.80 13.59 0.12
C LYS A 200 -9.63 12.62 -0.06
N ILE A 201 -8.86 12.41 1.01
CA ILE A 201 -7.92 11.30 1.09
C ILE A 201 -8.80 10.05 1.05
N ASP A 202 -8.70 9.29 -0.03
CA ASP A 202 -9.45 8.05 -0.21
C ASP A 202 -9.21 7.16 1.03
N SER A 203 -10.29 6.80 1.73
CA SER A 203 -10.22 6.01 2.97
C SER A 203 -9.75 4.58 2.72
N LYS A 204 -9.59 4.20 1.44
CA LYS A 204 -8.90 3.00 0.99
C LYS A 204 -7.90 3.39 -0.10
N PRO A 205 -6.64 3.71 0.23
CA PRO A 205 -5.63 3.84 -0.79
C PRO A 205 -5.47 2.46 -1.44
N GLN A 206 -6.08 2.25 -2.62
CA GLN A 206 -5.73 1.09 -3.40
C GLN A 206 -4.24 1.22 -3.73
N PRO A 207 -3.41 0.20 -3.45
CA PRO A 207 -2.03 0.24 -3.89
C PRO A 207 -2.09 0.36 -5.41
N ARG A 208 -1.59 1.46 -5.95
CA ARG A 208 -1.32 1.57 -7.39
C ARG A 208 -0.17 0.61 -7.65
N LEU A 209 -0.51 -0.65 -7.89
CA LEU A 209 0.38 -1.58 -8.55
C LEU A 209 0.70 -0.93 -9.89
N PHE A 210 1.98 -0.57 -10.04
CA PHE A 210 2.62 -0.01 -11.23
C PHE A 210 1.74 -0.13 -12.49
N SER A 211 1.15 0.98 -12.89
CA SER A 211 0.53 1.13 -14.21
C SER A 211 1.49 1.94 -15.07
N ASP A 212 2.05 1.27 -16.07
CA ASP A 212 2.80 1.70 -17.26
C ASP A 212 3.90 2.78 -17.10
#